data_AF-A0A7S1HVP8-F1
#
_entry.id   AF-A0A7S1HVP8-F1
#
_cell.length_a   1.000
_cell.length_b   1.000
_cell.length_c   1.000
_cell.angle_alpha   90.00
_cell.angle_beta   90.00
_cell.angle_gamma   90.00
#
_symmetry.space_group_name_H-M   'P 1'
#
loop_
_entity.id
_entity.type
_entity.pdbx_description
1 polymer ?
#
loop_
_entity_poly.entity_id
_entity_poly.type
_entity_poly.pdbx_seq_one_letter_code
_entity_poly.pdbx_strand_id
1 'polypeptide(L)'
;ACAQCAPGWWGTGCQRGCPRPNASASAAVCAGHGACVDGVFGSGACVCLRSATEGMWAGVDCSGCVEGYFGPQCLGLCPRGGAAGALCTGHGVCRGGVAGAGTCTCDPGWGG
;
A
#
# COMPACT_ATOMS: atom_id res chain seq x y z
N ALA A 1 3.72 -27.83 -24.62
CA ALA A 1 2.85 -26.70 -24.99
C ALA A 1 3.14 -25.55 -24.03
N CYS A 2 3.33 -24.33 -24.52
CA CYS A 2 3.51 -23.14 -23.68
C CYS A 2 2.12 -22.59 -23.31
N ALA A 3 1.54 -23.12 -22.24
CA ALA A 3 0.17 -22.79 -21.82
C ALA A 3 0.13 -21.98 -20.50
N GLN A 4 1.28 -21.58 -19.96
CA GLN A 4 1.41 -20.86 -18.70
C GLN A 4 2.20 -19.58 -18.92
N CYS A 5 1.85 -18.53 -18.20
CA CYS A 5 2.63 -17.32 -18.17
C CYS A 5 3.90 -17.52 -17.36
N ALA A 6 4.98 -16.81 -17.73
CA ALA A 6 6.13 -16.68 -16.86
C ALA A 6 5.74 -15.92 -15.56
N PRO A 7 6.44 -16.14 -14.44
CA PRO A 7 6.17 -15.45 -13.19
C PRO A 7 6.11 -13.92 -13.36
N GLY A 8 5.07 -13.30 -12.82
CA GLY A 8 4.87 -11.85 -12.92
C GLY A 8 4.27 -11.37 -14.25
N TRP A 9 3.73 -12.27 -15.07
CA TRP A 9 2.96 -11.97 -16.27
C TRP A 9 1.56 -12.56 -16.20
N TRP A 10 0.58 -11.87 -16.78
CA TRP A 10 -0.82 -12.24 -16.67
C TRP A 10 -1.65 -11.99 -17.93
N GLY A 11 -2.83 -12.59 -17.94
CA GLY A 11 -3.82 -12.53 -19.01
C GLY A 11 -3.67 -13.66 -20.05
N THR A 12 -4.68 -13.84 -20.89
CA THR A 12 -4.78 -14.98 -21.82
C THR A 12 -3.64 -15.06 -22.82
N GLY A 13 -2.99 -13.94 -23.14
CA GLY A 13 -1.79 -13.87 -23.98
C GLY A 13 -0.47 -13.70 -23.22
N CYS A 14 -0.47 -13.62 -21.88
CA CYS A 14 0.71 -13.35 -21.06
C CYS A 14 1.51 -12.09 -21.47
N GLN A 15 0.83 -11.08 -22.02
CA GLN A 15 1.45 -9.86 -22.55
C GLN A 15 1.48 -8.70 -21.55
N ARG A 16 0.88 -8.88 -20.37
CA ARG A 16 0.78 -7.84 -19.35
C ARG A 16 1.67 -8.22 -18.17
N GLY A 17 2.57 -7.32 -17.79
CA GLY A 17 3.37 -7.46 -16.59
C GLY A 17 2.58 -7.09 -15.34
N CYS A 18 2.93 -7.71 -14.21
CA CYS A 18 2.44 -7.28 -12.91
C CYS A 18 2.95 -5.87 -12.54
N PRO A 19 2.16 -5.11 -11.73
CA PRO A 19 2.52 -3.77 -11.30
C PRO A 19 3.87 -3.74 -10.59
N ARG A 20 4.63 -2.69 -10.90
CA ARG A 20 5.90 -2.36 -10.27
C ARG A 20 5.94 -0.85 -10.02
N PRO A 21 6.57 -0.40 -8.92
CA PRO A 21 6.76 1.01 -8.66
C PRO A 21 7.34 1.74 -9.86
N ASN A 22 6.68 2.84 -10.27
CA ASN A 22 7.07 3.68 -11.40
C ASN A 22 7.22 2.91 -12.73
N ALA A 23 6.54 1.76 -12.88
CA ALA A 23 6.67 0.85 -14.02
C ALA A 23 8.13 0.40 -14.32
N SER A 24 9.02 0.47 -13.32
CA SER A 24 10.42 0.08 -13.48
C SER A 24 10.55 -1.43 -13.53
N ALA A 25 11.18 -1.96 -14.60
CA ALA A 25 11.42 -3.39 -14.75
C ALA A 25 12.34 -3.97 -13.67
N SER A 26 13.20 -3.13 -13.07
CA SER A 26 14.13 -3.50 -12.00
C SER A 26 13.49 -3.46 -10.61
N ALA A 27 12.30 -2.87 -10.47
CA ALA A 27 11.61 -2.82 -9.19
C ALA A 27 10.90 -4.16 -8.89
N ALA A 28 10.76 -4.46 -7.60
CA ALA A 28 10.02 -5.64 -7.16
C ALA A 28 8.55 -5.55 -7.56
N VAL A 29 7.97 -6.69 -7.97
CA VAL A 29 6.53 -6.81 -8.21
C VAL A 29 5.79 -6.45 -6.94
N CYS A 30 4.74 -5.63 -7.06
CA CYS A 30 3.98 -5.13 -5.91
C CYS A 30 4.88 -4.51 -4.82
N ALA A 31 5.95 -3.82 -5.23
CA ALA A 31 6.95 -3.20 -4.36
C ALA A 31 7.66 -4.17 -3.38
N GLY A 32 7.48 -5.49 -3.54
CA GLY A 32 7.91 -6.48 -2.54
C GLY A 32 7.01 -6.56 -1.30
N HIS A 33 5.87 -5.89 -1.32
CA HIS A 33 4.92 -5.76 -0.21
C HIS A 33 3.58 -6.44 -0.52
N GLY A 34 3.58 -7.42 -1.42
CA GLY A 34 2.38 -8.13 -1.84
C GLY A 34 2.66 -9.18 -2.91
N ALA A 35 1.61 -9.89 -3.29
CA ALA A 35 1.64 -10.87 -4.37
C ALA A 35 0.76 -10.41 -5.53
N CYS A 36 1.23 -10.58 -6.76
CA CYS A 36 0.43 -10.31 -7.94
C CYS A 36 -0.44 -11.53 -8.29
N VAL A 37 -1.70 -11.29 -8.67
CA VAL A 37 -2.57 -12.32 -9.24
C VAL A 37 -2.18 -12.52 -10.71
N ASP A 38 -1.16 -13.35 -10.93
CA ASP A 38 -0.56 -13.60 -12.24
C ASP A 38 -1.14 -14.84 -12.96
N GLY A 39 -0.58 -15.18 -14.12
CA GLY A 39 -1.02 -16.33 -14.92
C GLY A 39 -2.10 -16.00 -15.96
N VAL A 40 -2.50 -17.03 -16.72
CA VAL A 40 -3.40 -16.90 -17.89
C VAL A 40 -4.76 -16.32 -17.51
N PHE A 41 -5.25 -16.66 -16.32
CA PHE A 41 -6.51 -16.16 -15.75
C PHE A 41 -6.28 -15.12 -14.64
N GLY A 42 -5.03 -14.69 -14.44
CA GLY A 42 -4.69 -13.67 -13.48
C GLY A 42 -5.29 -12.32 -13.88
N SER A 43 -5.57 -11.47 -12.88
CA SER A 43 -6.07 -10.11 -13.10
C SER A 43 -4.96 -9.06 -13.13
N GLY A 44 -3.73 -9.44 -12.77
CA GLY A 44 -2.61 -8.51 -12.59
C GLY A 44 -2.72 -7.62 -11.37
N ALA A 45 -3.75 -7.78 -10.54
CA ALA A 45 -3.90 -7.00 -9.32
C ALA A 45 -2.87 -7.42 -8.27
N CYS A 46 -2.30 -6.45 -7.56
CA CYS A 46 -1.50 -6.73 -6.38
C CYS A 46 -2.39 -6.91 -5.15
N VAL A 47 -2.18 -8.01 -4.44
CA VAL A 47 -2.73 -8.27 -3.11
C VAL A 47 -1.67 -7.87 -2.09
N CYS A 48 -1.86 -6.71 -1.47
CA CYS A 48 -0.88 -6.13 -0.56
C CYS A 48 -0.91 -6.78 0.82
N LEU A 49 0.25 -6.84 1.46
CA LEU A 49 0.42 -7.27 2.83
C LEU A 49 -0.30 -6.30 3.78
N ARG A 50 -1.03 -6.88 4.73
CA ARG A 50 -1.75 -6.17 5.80
C ARG A 50 -1.38 -6.81 7.13
N SER A 51 -0.15 -6.62 7.54
CA SER A 51 0.45 -7.27 8.70
C SER A 51 0.96 -6.23 9.69
N ALA A 52 0.73 -6.48 10.98
CA ALA A 52 1.24 -5.63 12.05
C ALA A 52 2.77 -5.71 12.21
N THR A 53 3.43 -6.68 11.56
CA THR A 53 4.90 -6.86 11.63
C THR A 53 5.59 -6.57 10.30
N GLU A 54 4.95 -6.86 9.17
CA GLU A 54 5.53 -6.64 7.83
C GLU A 54 5.05 -5.33 7.19
N GLY A 55 4.01 -4.71 7.75
CA GLY A 55 3.48 -3.42 7.32
C GLY A 55 2.05 -3.47 6.82
N MET A 56 1.40 -2.32 6.92
CA MET A 56 0.04 -2.10 6.43
C MET A 56 0.09 -1.42 5.07
N TRP A 57 0.36 -2.19 4.01
CA TRP A 57 0.68 -1.70 2.66
C TRP A 57 -0.54 -1.59 1.76
N ALA A 58 -0.69 -0.47 1.05
CA ALA A 58 -1.81 -0.14 0.18
C ALA A 58 -1.34 0.37 -1.20
N GLY A 59 -2.29 0.55 -2.12
CA GLY A 59 -2.05 1.06 -3.46
C GLY A 59 -2.07 -0.04 -4.51
N VAL A 60 -2.02 0.35 -5.77
CA VAL A 60 -2.11 -0.58 -6.92
C VAL A 60 -0.91 -1.52 -7.03
N ASP A 61 0.23 -1.08 -6.50
CA ASP A 61 1.53 -1.76 -6.49
C ASP A 61 2.07 -1.92 -5.07
N CYS A 62 1.23 -1.72 -4.05
CA CYS A 62 1.60 -1.84 -2.63
C CYS A 62 2.74 -0.92 -2.16
N SER A 63 2.99 0.20 -2.86
CA SER A 63 4.04 1.15 -2.50
C SER A 63 3.60 2.19 -1.45
N GLY A 64 2.33 2.19 -1.06
CA GLY A 64 1.75 3.14 -0.09
C GLY A 64 1.36 2.47 1.23
N CYS A 65 0.88 3.26 2.19
CA CYS A 65 0.35 2.74 3.45
C CYS A 65 -1.19 2.75 3.44
N VAL A 66 -1.82 1.89 4.25
CA VAL A 66 -3.24 2.08 4.63
C VAL A 66 -3.39 3.48 5.19
N GLU A 67 -4.55 4.09 4.96
CA GLU A 67 -4.93 5.31 5.64
C GLU A 67 -4.77 5.20 7.18
N GLY A 68 -4.12 6.20 7.77
CA GLY A 68 -3.80 6.19 9.20
C GLY A 68 -2.55 5.39 9.59
N TYR A 69 -1.80 4.85 8.61
CA TYR A 69 -0.47 4.30 8.82
C TYR A 69 0.61 5.16 8.16
N PHE A 70 1.81 5.13 8.71
CA PHE A 70 2.93 5.96 8.26
C PHE A 70 4.29 5.28 8.45
N GLY A 71 5.31 5.92 7.88
CA GLY A 71 6.70 5.54 7.99
C GLY A 71 7.11 4.54 6.90
N PRO A 72 8.43 4.31 6.75
CA PRO A 72 8.99 3.59 5.61
C PRO A 72 8.59 2.11 5.53
N GLN A 73 7.97 1.57 6.57
CA GLN A 73 7.46 0.19 6.63
C GLN A 73 5.93 0.14 6.83
N CYS A 74 5.25 1.28 6.80
CA CYS A 74 3.81 1.37 7.10
C CYS A 74 3.39 0.70 8.42
N LEU A 75 4.28 0.73 9.42
CA LEU A 75 4.06 0.18 10.76
C LEU A 75 3.65 1.26 11.77
N GLY A 76 3.99 2.52 11.53
CA GLY A 76 3.62 3.63 12.39
C GLY A 76 2.11 3.85 12.33
N LEU A 77 1.45 3.93 13.48
CA LEU A 77 0.02 4.23 13.55
C LEU A 77 -0.17 5.71 13.89
N CYS A 78 -0.91 6.42 13.05
CA CYS A 78 -1.29 7.80 13.32
C CYS A 78 -2.03 7.92 14.66
N PRO A 79 -1.85 9.03 15.40
CA PRO A 79 -2.57 9.28 16.64
C PRO A 79 -4.08 9.11 16.46
N ARG A 80 -4.70 8.35 17.38
CA ARG A 80 -6.15 8.15 17.45
C ARG A 80 -6.62 8.48 18.86
N GLY A 81 -7.80 9.07 18.97
CA GLY A 81 -8.34 9.46 20.27
C GLY A 81 -9.73 10.08 20.18
N GLY A 82 -10.17 10.70 21.28
CA GLY A 82 -11.54 11.16 21.44
C GLY A 82 -12.53 10.01 21.67
N ALA A 83 -13.80 10.35 21.89
CA ALA A 83 -14.84 9.36 22.22
C ALA A 83 -15.08 8.29 21.13
N ALA A 84 -14.73 8.60 19.87
CA ALA A 84 -14.90 7.71 18.73
C ALA A 84 -13.60 7.02 18.26
N GLY A 85 -12.44 7.28 18.90
CA GLY A 85 -11.15 6.73 18.45
C GLY A 85 -10.73 7.21 17.06
N ALA A 86 -11.14 8.41 16.67
CA ALA A 86 -10.90 8.97 15.34
C ALA A 86 -9.43 9.36 15.14
N LEU A 87 -8.97 9.30 13.89
CA LEU A 87 -7.64 9.80 13.48
C LEU A 87 -7.52 11.28 13.85
N CYS A 88 -6.40 11.65 14.48
CA CYS A 88 -6.15 13.01 14.95
C CYS A 88 -7.33 13.58 15.76
N THR A 89 -7.92 12.73 16.61
CA THR A 89 -9.11 13.00 17.45
C THR A 89 -10.35 13.50 16.68
N GLY A 90 -10.37 13.36 15.35
CA GLY A 90 -11.43 13.85 14.47
C GLY A 90 -11.28 15.32 14.07
N HIS A 91 -10.17 15.97 14.40
CA HIS A 91 -9.93 17.41 14.20
C HIS A 91 -8.61 17.69 13.48
N GLY A 92 -8.27 16.84 12.53
CA GLY A 92 -7.09 17.04 11.70
C GLY A 92 -6.80 15.88 10.78
N VAL A 93 -5.76 16.06 9.98
CA VAL A 93 -5.28 15.08 9.01
C VAL A 93 -3.93 14.56 9.47
N CYS A 94 -3.78 13.23 9.49
CA CYS A 94 -2.48 12.63 9.77
C CYS A 94 -1.55 12.77 8.57
N ARG A 95 -0.29 13.15 8.81
CA ARG A 95 0.81 13.01 7.83
C ARG A 95 1.20 11.55 7.68
N GLY A 96 0.32 10.78 7.03
CA GLY A 96 0.44 9.35 6.75
C GLY A 96 1.29 9.02 5.53
N GLY A 97 1.36 7.73 5.19
CA GLY A 97 2.11 7.20 4.04
C GLY A 97 3.58 6.92 4.33
N VAL A 98 4.28 6.38 3.32
CA VAL A 98 5.66 5.88 3.46
C VAL A 98 6.67 6.94 3.86
N ALA A 99 6.48 8.18 3.40
CA ALA A 99 7.27 9.36 3.76
C ALA A 99 6.61 10.20 4.88
N GLY A 100 5.50 9.72 5.43
CA GLY A 100 4.76 10.37 6.49
C GLY A 100 5.47 10.28 7.84
N ALA A 101 5.37 11.34 8.64
CA ALA A 101 5.93 11.41 9.98
C ALA A 101 4.95 10.98 11.08
N GLY A 102 3.68 10.72 10.75
CA GLY A 102 2.65 10.36 11.72
C GLY A 102 2.15 11.52 12.59
N THR A 103 2.62 12.74 12.36
CA THR A 103 2.15 13.94 13.05
C THR A 103 0.79 14.37 12.50
N CYS A 104 -0.08 14.89 13.37
CA CYS A 104 -1.36 15.45 12.96
C CYS A 104 -1.21 16.92 12.57
N THR A 105 -1.82 17.30 11.45
CA THR A 105 -2.08 18.70 11.10
C THR A 105 -3.50 19.01 11.52
N CYS A 106 -3.65 19.84 12.54
CA CYS A 106 -4.95 20.17 13.12
C CYS A 106 -5.76 21.10 12.22
N ASP A 107 -7.08 20.94 12.25
CA ASP A 107 -8.02 21.86 11.63
C ASP A 107 -8.01 23.23 12.35
N PRO A 108 -8.45 24.33 11.69
CA PRO A 108 -8.51 25.64 12.33
C PRO A 108 -9.29 25.63 13.65
N GLY A 109 -8.71 26.23 14.69
CA GLY A 109 -9.29 26.26 16.04
C GLY A 109 -8.87 25.10 16.95
N TRP A 110 -8.11 24.13 16.44
CA TRP A 110 -7.57 22.99 17.20
C TRP A 110 -6.04 23.06 17.29
N GLY A 111 -5.49 22.63 18.43
CA GLY A 111 -4.05 22.65 18.71
C GLY A 111 -3.60 21.48 19.57
N GLY A 112 -2.29 21.21 19.55
CA GLY A 112 -1.64 20.10 20.26
C GLY A 112 -0.16 20.37 20.46
#